data_AF-A0A966KRC6-F1
#
_entry.id   AF-A0A966KRC6-F1
#
_cell.length_a   1.000
_cell.length_b   1.000
_cell.length_c   1.000
_cell.angle_alpha   90.00
_cell.angle_beta   90.00
_cell.angle_gamma   90.00
#
_symmetry.space_group_name_H-M   'P 1'
#
loop_
_entity.id
_entity.type
_entity.pdbx_description
1 polymer ?
#
loop_
_entity_poly.entity_id
_entity_poly.type
_entity_poly.pdbx_seq_one_letter_code
_entity_poly.pdbx_strand_id
1 'polypeptide(L)'
;MTAHTRRCLIAGNWKMNGRLSEAAALSTSIIEGIDSREDLQALDWLICPPFVHLQMVAAVLSGRQARSPDLAIKLGAQDLSASEDGAFTGEVSAEMLRDCACTAVLVGHSERRQHFAESEALIARKLKRAVGADLQIILCVGESEQARLEGRTEAVIADQLARLPALKQVIIDDMQKHREAAKSQAGQPEPLPHEAFSMDRLASQLVIAYEPVWAIGTGKSAKPEEVQQVHAFIRDRLAMAGWPSASMRILYGGSVNAANAQALFTMPDVDGVLVGGAALKATNFLAIGEAAVRRIIAPLPKGNEAWLG
;
A
#
# COMPACT_ATOMS: atom_id res chain seq x y z
N MET A 1 -9.21 16.87 19.94
CA MET A 1 -8.31 15.75 20.31
C MET A 1 -8.94 14.45 19.81
N THR A 2 -8.44 13.90 18.70
CA THR A 2 -8.53 12.47 18.35
C THR A 2 -7.39 12.18 17.36
N ALA A 3 -6.16 12.38 17.80
CA ALA A 3 -5.03 11.79 17.09
C ALA A 3 -5.15 10.27 17.30
N HIS A 4 -5.17 9.54 16.17
CA HIS A 4 -5.12 8.06 16.01
C HIS A 4 -6.41 7.43 15.46
N THR A 5 -6.68 7.68 14.17
CA THR A 5 -7.72 6.97 13.40
C THR A 5 -7.17 6.03 12.32
N ARG A 6 -5.86 6.09 12.01
CA ARG A 6 -5.23 5.29 10.94
C ARG A 6 -4.34 4.19 11.54
N ARG A 7 -4.73 2.92 11.38
CA ARG A 7 -3.87 1.78 11.76
C ARG A 7 -2.61 1.77 10.90
N CYS A 8 -1.47 1.57 11.55
CA CYS A 8 -0.19 1.56 10.88
C CYS A 8 -0.04 0.29 10.02
N LEU A 9 0.42 0.46 8.77
CA LEU A 9 0.64 -0.63 7.82
C LEU A 9 2.14 -0.90 7.62
N ILE A 10 2.57 -2.12 7.90
CA ILE A 10 3.92 -2.61 7.64
C ILE A 10 3.88 -3.53 6.41
N ALA A 11 4.27 -2.99 5.26
CA ALA A 11 4.28 -3.73 4.00
C ALA A 11 5.70 -4.16 3.63
N GLY A 12 5.91 -5.42 3.29
CA GLY A 12 7.18 -5.98 2.84
C GLY A 12 7.16 -6.25 1.34
N ASN A 13 7.87 -5.44 0.55
CA ASN A 13 8.13 -5.71 -0.86
C ASN A 13 9.41 -6.55 -0.99
N TRP A 14 9.26 -7.85 -1.25
CA TRP A 14 10.41 -8.74 -1.39
C TRP A 14 11.17 -8.54 -2.70
N LYS A 15 10.62 -7.75 -3.63
CA LYS A 15 11.16 -7.57 -4.99
C LYS A 15 11.46 -8.92 -5.64
N MET A 16 12.47 -9.00 -6.50
CA MET A 16 12.89 -10.24 -7.16
C MET A 16 13.83 -11.09 -6.28
N ASN A 17 13.40 -11.50 -5.09
CA ASN A 17 14.21 -12.29 -4.15
C ASN A 17 13.51 -13.58 -3.67
N GLY A 18 14.34 -14.55 -3.27
CA GLY A 18 13.91 -15.79 -2.63
C GLY A 18 13.76 -16.97 -3.58
N ARG A 19 14.04 -18.16 -3.04
CA ARG A 19 13.64 -19.47 -3.56
C ARG A 19 12.39 -19.95 -2.81
N LEU A 20 11.73 -20.98 -3.33
CA LEU A 20 10.47 -21.47 -2.76
C LEU A 20 10.58 -21.85 -1.27
N SER A 21 11.64 -22.57 -0.89
CA SER A 21 11.89 -22.96 0.51
C SER A 21 12.19 -21.76 1.41
N GLU A 22 12.93 -20.77 0.90
CA GLU A 22 13.26 -19.53 1.62
C GLU A 22 12.01 -18.68 1.83
N ALA A 23 11.15 -18.56 0.81
CA ALA A 23 9.88 -17.85 0.88
C ALA A 23 8.93 -18.49 1.92
N ALA A 24 8.85 -19.82 1.94
CA ALA A 24 8.07 -20.54 2.94
C ALA A 24 8.62 -20.30 4.37
N ALA A 25 9.92 -20.49 4.57
CA ALA A 25 10.57 -20.29 5.88
C ALA A 25 10.44 -18.84 6.39
N LEU A 26 10.63 -17.86 5.51
CA LEU A 26 10.49 -16.44 5.85
C LEU A 26 9.04 -16.11 6.24
N SER A 27 8.06 -16.60 5.48
CA SER A 27 6.63 -16.40 5.79
C SER A 27 6.28 -16.97 7.15
N THR A 28 6.67 -18.22 7.42
CA THR A 28 6.45 -18.88 8.72
C THR A 28 7.08 -18.08 9.85
N SER A 29 8.34 -17.65 9.69
CA SER A 29 9.06 -16.90 10.73
C SER A 29 8.41 -15.54 11.03
N ILE A 30 7.92 -14.83 9.99
CA ILE A 30 7.19 -13.57 10.17
C ILE A 30 5.88 -13.83 10.94
N ILE A 31 5.12 -14.84 10.53
CA ILE A 31 3.83 -15.17 11.14
C ILE A 31 4.00 -15.55 12.61
N GLU A 32 4.93 -16.45 12.93
CA GLU A 32 5.22 -16.85 14.32
C GLU A 32 5.70 -15.66 15.17
N GLY A 33 6.51 -14.79 14.59
CA GLY A 33 6.96 -13.56 15.25
C GLY A 33 5.81 -12.61 15.60
N ILE A 34 4.82 -12.46 14.71
CA ILE A 34 3.64 -11.63 14.98
C ILE A 34 2.70 -12.33 15.98
N ASP A 35 2.44 -13.64 15.79
CA ASP A 35 1.52 -14.40 16.65
C ASP A 35 2.05 -14.48 18.11
N SER A 36 3.37 -14.48 18.31
CA SER A 36 3.98 -14.50 19.65
C SER A 36 3.92 -13.17 20.41
N ARG A 37 3.41 -12.10 19.79
CA ARG A 37 3.46 -10.72 20.33
C ARG A 37 2.15 -9.97 20.07
N GLU A 38 1.32 -9.84 21.10
CA GLU A 38 0.01 -9.15 21.02
C GLU A 38 0.12 -7.70 20.54
N ASP A 39 1.20 -7.00 20.91
CA ASP A 39 1.42 -5.62 20.49
C ASP A 39 1.68 -5.49 18.98
N LEU A 40 2.33 -6.48 18.36
CA LEU A 40 2.51 -6.53 16.90
C LEU A 40 1.19 -6.86 16.17
N GLN A 41 0.23 -7.48 16.85
CA GLN A 41 -1.10 -7.78 16.29
C GLN A 41 -1.97 -6.54 16.14
N ALA A 42 -1.62 -5.44 16.81
CA ALA A 42 -2.29 -4.14 16.66
C ALA A 42 -2.02 -3.47 15.29
N LEU A 43 -1.00 -3.92 14.56
CA LEU A 43 -0.62 -3.39 13.24
C LEU A 43 -1.32 -4.15 12.10
N ASP A 44 -1.42 -3.51 10.94
CA ASP A 44 -1.72 -4.21 9.69
C ASP A 44 -0.41 -4.66 9.03
N TRP A 45 -0.37 -5.89 8.53
CA TRP A 45 0.81 -6.45 7.87
C TRP A 45 0.49 -6.84 6.44
N LEU A 46 1.43 -6.61 5.53
CA LEU A 46 1.33 -6.98 4.13
C LEU A 46 2.64 -7.61 3.65
N ILE A 47 2.55 -8.75 2.98
CA ILE A 47 3.69 -9.43 2.36
C ILE A 47 3.47 -9.47 0.84
N CYS A 48 4.43 -8.93 0.10
CA CYS A 48 4.42 -8.89 -1.37
C CYS A 48 5.60 -9.69 -1.93
N PRO A 49 5.47 -11.02 -2.10
CA PRO A 49 6.51 -11.85 -2.71
C PRO A 49 6.46 -11.79 -4.26
N PRO A 50 7.49 -12.30 -4.96
CA PRO A 50 7.39 -12.60 -6.39
C PRO A 50 6.18 -13.47 -6.73
N PHE A 51 5.63 -13.32 -7.94
CA PHE A 51 4.47 -14.09 -8.42
C PHE A 51 4.63 -15.60 -8.23
N VAL A 52 5.82 -16.13 -8.51
CA VAL A 52 6.15 -17.56 -8.40
C VAL A 52 6.04 -18.12 -6.97
N HIS A 53 5.97 -17.26 -5.96
CA HIS A 53 5.87 -17.65 -4.55
C HIS A 53 4.48 -17.38 -3.95
N LEU A 54 3.55 -16.73 -4.68
CA LEU A 54 2.25 -16.32 -4.15
C LEU A 54 1.46 -17.48 -3.55
N GLN A 55 1.30 -18.58 -4.29
CA GLN A 55 0.50 -19.72 -3.84
C GLN A 55 1.09 -20.39 -2.60
N MET A 56 2.42 -20.47 -2.50
CA MET A 56 3.10 -21.00 -1.32
C MET A 56 2.87 -20.10 -0.10
N VAL A 57 3.06 -18.79 -0.25
CA VAL A 57 2.84 -17.84 0.86
C VAL A 57 1.35 -17.83 1.27
N ALA A 58 0.43 -17.93 0.31
CA ALA A 58 -1.00 -18.07 0.57
C ALA A 58 -1.34 -19.32 1.39
N ALA A 59 -0.69 -20.46 1.09
CA ALA A 59 -0.88 -21.70 1.85
C ALA A 59 -0.40 -21.56 3.30
N VAL A 60 0.77 -20.94 3.52
CA VAL A 60 1.29 -20.68 4.87
C VAL A 60 0.36 -19.74 5.65
N LEU A 61 -0.12 -18.66 5.02
CA LEU A 61 -1.04 -17.71 5.64
C LEU A 61 -2.39 -18.36 5.98
N SER A 62 -2.96 -19.16 5.07
CA SER A 62 -4.23 -19.87 5.29
C SER A 62 -4.17 -20.80 6.51
N GLY A 63 -3.07 -21.55 6.67
CA GLY A 63 -2.88 -22.42 7.84
C GLY A 63 -2.83 -21.66 9.18
N ARG A 64 -2.49 -20.37 9.16
CA ARG A 64 -2.56 -19.49 10.32
C ARG A 64 -3.92 -18.81 10.48
N GLN A 65 -4.54 -18.34 9.41
CA GLN A 65 -5.85 -17.68 9.48
C GLN A 65 -6.93 -18.60 10.09
N ALA A 66 -6.84 -19.90 9.83
CA ALA A 66 -7.70 -20.92 10.47
C ALA A 66 -7.59 -20.95 12.00
N ARG A 67 -6.46 -20.48 12.57
CA ARG A 67 -6.19 -20.44 14.02
C ARG A 67 -6.56 -19.10 14.66
N SER A 68 -6.51 -18.01 13.90
CA SER A 68 -6.69 -16.63 14.39
C SER A 68 -7.28 -15.70 13.31
N PRO A 69 -8.60 -15.71 13.09
CA PRO A 69 -9.26 -15.02 11.98
C PRO A 69 -9.18 -13.49 12.04
N ASP A 70 -8.99 -12.91 13.23
CA ASP A 70 -9.07 -11.46 13.44
C ASP A 70 -7.77 -10.70 13.12
N LEU A 71 -6.63 -11.39 12.96
CA LEU A 71 -5.37 -10.75 12.60
C LEU A 71 -5.15 -10.77 11.08
N ALA A 72 -5.05 -9.59 10.49
CA ALA A 72 -4.90 -9.40 9.05
C ALA A 72 -3.41 -9.31 8.64
N ILE A 73 -2.74 -10.46 8.50
CA ILE A 73 -1.54 -10.54 7.66
C ILE A 73 -2.01 -10.78 6.24
N LYS A 74 -1.91 -9.75 5.39
CA LYS A 74 -2.38 -9.80 4.01
C LYS A 74 -1.30 -10.32 3.07
N LEU A 75 -1.73 -11.08 2.07
CA LEU A 75 -0.93 -11.36 0.88
C LEU A 75 -1.21 -10.29 -0.18
N GLY A 76 -0.16 -9.76 -0.78
CA GLY A 76 -0.28 -8.92 -1.97
C GLY A 76 0.70 -9.29 -3.07
N ALA A 77 0.42 -8.77 -4.26
CA ALA A 77 1.28 -8.92 -5.42
C ALA A 77 2.19 -7.69 -5.62
N GLN A 78 3.28 -7.86 -6.37
CA GLN A 78 4.22 -6.78 -6.68
C GLN A 78 3.83 -5.97 -7.93
N ASP A 79 2.90 -6.49 -8.74
CA ASP A 79 2.35 -5.84 -9.92
C ASP A 79 1.06 -6.56 -10.37
N LEU A 80 0.35 -6.00 -11.35
CA LEU A 80 -0.70 -6.66 -12.12
C LEU A 80 -0.71 -6.17 -13.57
N SER A 81 -1.33 -6.93 -14.46
CA SER A 81 -1.58 -6.49 -15.83
C SER A 81 -2.62 -5.36 -15.89
N ALA A 82 -2.50 -4.53 -16.93
CA ALA A 82 -3.56 -3.58 -17.30
C ALA A 82 -4.67 -4.24 -18.14
N SER A 83 -4.43 -5.46 -18.61
CA SER A 83 -5.37 -6.24 -19.41
C SER A 83 -6.25 -7.14 -18.54
N GLU A 84 -7.40 -7.52 -19.09
CA GLU A 84 -8.18 -8.67 -18.59
C GLU A 84 -7.52 -9.98 -19.02
N ASP A 85 -8.10 -11.11 -18.61
CA ASP A 85 -7.70 -12.42 -19.11
C ASP A 85 -7.72 -12.46 -20.65
N GLY A 86 -6.66 -13.01 -21.24
CA GLY A 86 -6.52 -13.04 -22.69
C GLY A 86 -5.14 -13.43 -23.18
N ALA A 87 -4.86 -13.12 -24.45
CA ALA A 87 -3.63 -13.49 -25.13
C ALA A 87 -2.45 -12.56 -24.78
N PHE A 88 -2.03 -12.58 -23.51
CA PHE A 88 -0.95 -11.76 -22.96
C PHE A 88 0.11 -12.63 -22.27
N THR A 89 0.86 -13.40 -23.06
CA THR A 89 1.87 -14.35 -22.53
C THR A 89 2.82 -13.68 -21.54
N GLY A 90 2.85 -14.19 -20.31
CA GLY A 90 3.72 -13.71 -19.23
C GLY A 90 3.11 -12.65 -18.31
N GLU A 91 1.94 -12.11 -18.65
CA GLU A 91 1.19 -11.20 -17.78
C GLU A 91 0.38 -11.96 -16.72
N VAL A 92 0.06 -11.28 -15.61
CA VAL A 92 -0.78 -11.81 -14.53
C VAL A 92 -1.96 -10.85 -14.34
N SER A 93 -3.19 -11.34 -14.55
CA SER A 93 -4.40 -10.52 -14.41
C SER A 93 -4.76 -10.27 -12.94
N ALA A 94 -5.60 -9.28 -12.68
CA ALA A 94 -6.07 -8.98 -11.33
C ALA A 94 -6.91 -10.14 -10.75
N GLU A 95 -7.65 -10.82 -11.62
CA GLU A 95 -8.47 -11.98 -11.31
C GLU A 95 -7.62 -13.18 -10.87
N MET A 96 -6.51 -13.45 -11.57
CA MET A 96 -5.55 -14.48 -11.15
C MET A 96 -4.95 -14.19 -9.76
N LEU A 97 -4.69 -12.91 -9.44
CA LEU A 97 -4.20 -12.53 -8.12
C LEU A 97 -5.22 -12.82 -7.02
N ARG A 98 -6.50 -12.51 -7.26
CA ARG A 98 -7.59 -12.82 -6.33
C ARG A 98 -7.74 -14.32 -6.13
N ASP A 99 -7.65 -15.10 -7.20
CA ASP A 99 -7.68 -16.57 -7.14
C ASP A 99 -6.50 -17.14 -6.33
N CYS A 100 -5.35 -16.46 -6.36
CA CYS A 100 -4.18 -16.75 -5.51
C CYS A 100 -4.29 -16.18 -4.08
N ALA A 101 -5.48 -15.79 -3.62
CA ALA A 101 -5.76 -15.20 -2.31
C ALA A 101 -5.04 -13.86 -2.03
N CYS A 102 -4.54 -13.16 -3.06
CA CYS A 102 -4.05 -11.80 -2.88
C CYS A 102 -5.23 -10.89 -2.54
N THR A 103 -5.01 -10.02 -1.56
CA THR A 103 -5.97 -8.97 -1.17
C THR A 103 -5.42 -7.58 -1.44
N ALA A 104 -4.16 -7.48 -1.87
CA ALA A 104 -3.52 -6.22 -2.20
C ALA A 104 -2.55 -6.33 -3.38
N VAL A 105 -2.15 -5.20 -3.96
CA VAL A 105 -1.19 -5.14 -5.06
C VAL A 105 -0.43 -3.81 -5.06
N LEU A 106 0.88 -3.88 -5.30
CA LEU A 106 1.70 -2.71 -5.58
C LEU A 106 1.47 -2.24 -7.03
N VAL A 107 1.33 -0.94 -7.25
CA VAL A 107 1.15 -0.37 -8.59
C VAL A 107 2.06 0.83 -8.77
N GLY A 108 2.78 0.89 -9.89
CA GLY A 108 3.64 2.03 -10.21
C GLY A 108 4.88 2.14 -9.33
N HIS A 109 5.41 1.03 -8.83
CA HIS A 109 6.69 1.03 -8.11
C HIS A 109 7.82 1.65 -8.96
N SER A 110 8.72 2.40 -8.34
CA SER A 110 9.83 3.12 -8.98
C SER A 110 10.65 2.26 -9.95
N GLU A 111 11.00 1.02 -9.55
CA GLU A 111 11.70 0.05 -10.42
C GLU A 111 10.91 -0.29 -11.70
N ARG A 112 9.57 -0.33 -11.62
CA ARG A 112 8.72 -0.58 -12.80
C ARG A 112 8.64 0.64 -13.71
N ARG A 113 8.50 1.83 -13.13
CA ARG A 113 8.57 3.10 -13.87
C ARG A 113 9.88 3.24 -14.63
N GLN A 114 11.00 2.86 -14.00
CA GLN A 114 12.34 3.00 -14.57
C GLN A 114 12.70 1.89 -15.57
N HIS A 115 12.57 0.62 -15.16
CA HIS A 115 13.08 -0.51 -15.96
C HIS A 115 12.07 -1.00 -16.99
N PHE A 116 10.77 -0.78 -16.76
CA PHE A 116 9.69 -1.24 -17.63
C PHE A 116 8.89 -0.08 -18.25
N ALA A 117 9.39 1.16 -18.10
CA ALA A 117 8.81 2.36 -18.69
C ALA A 117 7.31 2.53 -18.43
N GLU A 118 6.85 2.20 -17.22
CA GLU A 118 5.44 2.35 -16.88
C GLU A 118 5.03 3.83 -16.83
N SER A 119 4.28 4.24 -17.86
CA SER A 119 3.68 5.58 -17.93
C SER A 119 2.51 5.73 -16.96
N GLU A 120 2.20 6.98 -16.58
CA GLU A 120 1.00 7.31 -15.80
C GLU A 120 -0.29 6.79 -16.45
N ALA A 121 -0.35 6.76 -17.79
CA ALA A 121 -1.49 6.23 -18.53
C ALA A 121 -1.64 4.71 -18.37
N LEU A 122 -0.53 3.96 -18.34
CA LEU A 122 -0.56 2.52 -18.07
C LEU A 122 -0.94 2.25 -16.61
N ILE A 123 -0.33 2.97 -15.68
CA ILE A 123 -0.61 2.88 -14.24
C ILE A 123 -2.09 3.15 -13.97
N ALA A 124 -2.67 4.18 -14.58
CA ALA A 124 -4.10 4.46 -14.45
C ALA A 124 -4.97 3.27 -14.89
N ARG A 125 -4.60 2.53 -15.95
CA ARG A 125 -5.33 1.31 -16.36
C ARG A 125 -5.15 0.17 -15.36
N LYS A 126 -3.95 -0.05 -14.83
CA LYS A 126 -3.69 -1.04 -13.78
C LYS A 126 -4.49 -0.76 -12.51
N LEU A 127 -4.54 0.50 -12.09
CA LEU A 127 -5.36 0.92 -10.95
C LEU A 127 -6.84 0.56 -11.17
N LYS A 128 -7.38 0.80 -12.37
CA LYS A 128 -8.77 0.40 -12.69
C LYS A 128 -8.98 -1.12 -12.58
N ARG A 129 -8.03 -1.92 -13.08
CA ARG A 129 -8.08 -3.39 -12.94
C ARG A 129 -8.08 -3.82 -11.48
N ALA A 130 -7.20 -3.23 -10.66
CA ALA A 130 -7.12 -3.55 -9.25
C ALA A 130 -8.39 -3.20 -8.47
N VAL A 131 -9.00 -2.03 -8.73
CA VAL A 131 -10.29 -1.64 -8.13
C VAL A 131 -11.40 -2.62 -8.53
N GLY A 132 -11.50 -2.96 -9.82
CA GLY A 132 -12.52 -3.89 -10.33
C GLY A 132 -12.41 -5.31 -9.75
N ALA A 133 -11.19 -5.73 -9.38
CA ALA A 133 -10.93 -7.01 -8.71
C ALA A 133 -10.97 -6.92 -7.17
N ASP A 134 -11.38 -5.79 -6.60
CA ASP A 134 -11.46 -5.57 -5.14
C ASP A 134 -10.10 -5.77 -4.41
N LEU A 135 -9.00 -5.40 -5.08
CA LEU A 135 -7.66 -5.42 -4.49
C LEU A 135 -7.37 -4.09 -3.79
N GLN A 136 -6.81 -4.13 -2.58
CA GLN A 136 -6.20 -2.96 -1.96
C GLN A 136 -4.95 -2.55 -2.76
N ILE A 137 -4.90 -1.29 -3.17
CA ILE A 137 -3.85 -0.74 -3.99
C ILE A 137 -2.83 -0.05 -3.10
N ILE A 138 -1.55 -0.33 -3.32
CA ILE A 138 -0.43 0.46 -2.83
C ILE A 138 0.15 1.18 -4.04
N LEU A 139 -0.31 2.41 -4.27
CA LEU A 139 0.15 3.24 -5.38
C LEU A 139 1.46 3.91 -4.97
N CYS A 140 2.53 3.58 -5.68
CA CYS A 140 3.81 4.20 -5.45
C CYS A 140 3.98 5.49 -6.26
N VAL A 141 4.44 6.54 -5.58
CA VAL A 141 4.70 7.88 -6.13
C VAL A 141 6.03 8.40 -5.60
N GLY A 142 6.73 9.21 -6.37
CA GLY A 142 8.04 9.67 -5.97
C GLY A 142 8.82 10.35 -7.08
N GLU A 143 9.78 11.16 -6.68
CA GLU A 143 10.65 11.93 -7.55
C GLU A 143 12.02 11.25 -7.75
N SER A 144 12.62 11.47 -8.93
CA SER A 144 14.03 11.10 -9.18
C SER A 144 14.99 12.05 -8.47
N GLU A 145 16.26 11.64 -8.35
CA GLU A 145 17.33 12.51 -7.82
C GLU A 145 17.42 13.84 -8.59
N GLN A 146 17.35 13.78 -9.92
CA GLN A 146 17.35 14.98 -10.75
C GLN A 146 16.16 15.89 -10.45
N ALA A 147 14.95 15.33 -10.36
CA ALA A 147 13.76 16.13 -10.04
C ALA A 147 13.85 16.78 -8.66
N ARG A 148 14.41 16.08 -7.66
CA ARG A 148 14.68 16.65 -6.34
C ARG A 148 15.67 17.81 -6.40
N LEU A 149 16.81 17.62 -7.07
CA LEU A 149 17.84 18.65 -7.21
C LEU A 149 17.33 19.91 -7.93
N GLU A 150 16.36 19.74 -8.81
CA GLU A 150 15.68 20.84 -9.52
C GLU A 150 14.49 21.43 -8.75
N GLY A 151 14.22 20.99 -7.51
CA GLY A 151 13.11 21.48 -6.69
C GLY A 151 11.72 21.08 -7.21
N ARG A 152 11.62 19.99 -7.99
CA ARG A 152 10.39 19.53 -8.65
C ARG A 152 9.68 18.38 -7.92
N THR A 153 10.06 18.04 -6.69
CA THR A 153 9.47 16.93 -5.91
C THR A 153 7.94 17.01 -5.87
N GLU A 154 7.40 18.15 -5.43
CA GLU A 154 5.95 18.35 -5.32
C GLU A 154 5.25 18.31 -6.69
N ALA A 155 5.85 18.90 -7.72
CA ALA A 155 5.28 18.90 -9.06
C ALA A 155 5.19 17.49 -9.65
N VAL A 156 6.22 16.66 -9.48
CA VAL A 156 6.22 15.26 -9.93
C VAL A 156 5.15 14.45 -9.20
N ILE A 157 5.08 14.58 -7.88
CA ILE A 157 4.09 13.86 -7.07
C ILE A 157 2.67 14.33 -7.43
N ALA A 158 2.46 15.62 -7.64
CA ALA A 158 1.16 16.16 -8.04
C ALA A 158 0.68 15.61 -9.40
N ASP A 159 1.58 15.46 -10.38
CA ASP A 159 1.25 14.87 -11.69
C ASP A 159 0.90 13.38 -11.58
N GLN A 160 1.69 12.62 -10.81
CA GLN A 160 1.42 11.20 -10.55
C GLN A 160 0.06 11.00 -9.84
N LEU A 161 -0.30 11.86 -8.89
CA LEU A 161 -1.60 11.81 -8.19
C LEU A 161 -2.76 12.34 -9.05
N ALA A 162 -2.51 13.16 -10.08
CA ALA A 162 -3.56 13.77 -10.90
C ALA A 162 -4.40 12.76 -11.71
N ARG A 163 -4.00 11.49 -11.75
CA ARG A 163 -4.73 10.41 -12.42
C ARG A 163 -5.75 9.70 -11.51
N LEU A 164 -5.66 9.88 -10.19
CA LEU A 164 -6.59 9.27 -9.24
C LEU A 164 -8.06 9.61 -9.49
N PRO A 165 -8.45 10.83 -9.93
CA PRO A 165 -9.84 11.12 -10.28
C PRO A 165 -10.40 10.17 -11.36
N ALA A 166 -9.57 9.60 -12.23
CA ALA A 166 -10.01 8.62 -13.23
C ALA A 166 -10.51 7.30 -12.61
N LEU A 167 -10.21 7.04 -11.33
CA LEU A 167 -10.75 5.90 -10.59
C LEU A 167 -12.21 6.10 -10.20
N LYS A 168 -12.70 7.36 -10.13
CA LYS A 168 -14.13 7.64 -9.92
C LYS A 168 -14.99 7.04 -11.03
N GLN A 169 -14.43 6.92 -12.25
CA GLN A 169 -15.12 6.28 -13.37
C GLN A 169 -15.39 4.79 -13.10
N VAL A 170 -14.52 4.10 -12.37
CA VAL A 170 -14.73 2.68 -12.04
C VAL A 170 -15.97 2.50 -11.15
N ILE A 171 -16.15 3.39 -10.16
CA ILE A 171 -17.36 3.39 -9.33
C ILE A 171 -18.60 3.58 -10.22
N ILE A 172 -18.56 4.54 -11.16
CA ILE A 172 -19.67 4.81 -12.07
C ILE A 172 -19.97 3.59 -12.94
N ASP A 173 -18.94 2.96 -13.50
CA ASP A 173 -19.06 1.79 -14.37
C ASP A 173 -19.64 0.59 -13.59
N ASP A 174 -19.19 0.35 -12.36
CA ASP A 174 -19.71 -0.73 -11.51
C ASP A 174 -21.17 -0.48 -11.12
N MET A 175 -21.55 0.76 -10.81
CA MET A 175 -22.95 1.13 -10.57
C MET A 175 -23.83 0.89 -11.80
N GLN A 176 -23.32 1.17 -13.00
CA GLN A 176 -24.03 0.94 -14.25
C GLN A 176 -24.23 -0.57 -14.51
N LYS A 177 -23.15 -1.36 -14.40
CA LYS A 177 -23.22 -2.83 -14.52
C LYS A 177 -24.22 -3.45 -13.55
N HIS A 178 -24.22 -3.00 -12.30
CA HIS A 178 -25.19 -3.50 -11.32
C HIS A 178 -26.63 -3.12 -11.70
N ARG A 179 -26.88 -1.89 -12.15
CA ARG A 179 -28.20 -1.48 -12.63
C ARG A 179 -28.66 -2.28 -13.85
N GLU A 180 -27.74 -2.68 -14.73
CA GLU A 180 -28.05 -3.53 -15.89
C GLU A 180 -28.37 -4.97 -15.45
N ALA A 181 -27.56 -5.57 -14.58
CA ALA A 181 -27.81 -6.90 -14.02
C ALA A 181 -29.14 -6.98 -13.24
N ALA A 182 -29.49 -5.91 -12.51
CA ALA A 182 -30.75 -5.78 -11.80
C ALA A 182 -31.97 -5.69 -12.73
N LYS A 183 -31.81 -5.21 -13.98
CA LYS A 183 -32.88 -5.15 -14.99
C LYS A 183 -33.12 -6.50 -15.66
N SER A 184 -32.11 -7.36 -15.71
CA SER A 184 -32.19 -8.69 -16.34
C SER A 184 -32.63 -9.80 -15.37
N GLN A 185 -32.65 -9.56 -14.06
CA GLN A 185 -33.29 -10.45 -13.09
C GLN A 185 -34.79 -10.15 -12.98
N ALA A 186 -35.63 -11.16 -13.28
CA ALA A 186 -37.08 -11.09 -13.10
C ALA A 186 -37.45 -11.17 -11.61
N GLY A 187 -37.31 -10.04 -10.90
CA GLY A 187 -37.62 -9.90 -9.47
C GLY A 187 -37.15 -8.53 -8.96
N GLN A 188 -37.75 -8.03 -7.88
CA GLN A 188 -37.27 -6.77 -7.27
C GLN A 188 -35.80 -6.95 -6.86
N PRO A 189 -34.85 -6.17 -7.42
CA PRO A 189 -33.46 -6.29 -7.05
C PRO A 189 -33.27 -5.93 -5.58
N GLU A 190 -32.43 -6.69 -4.87
CA GLU A 190 -32.03 -6.34 -3.52
C GLU A 190 -31.43 -4.92 -3.50
N PRO A 191 -31.82 -4.05 -2.55
CA PRO A 191 -31.24 -2.72 -2.45
C PRO A 191 -29.75 -2.84 -2.13
N LEU A 192 -28.93 -2.24 -2.99
CA LEU A 192 -27.49 -2.18 -2.78
C LEU A 192 -27.15 -1.46 -1.46
N PRO A 193 -26.20 -1.97 -0.66
CA PRO A 193 -25.65 -1.19 0.41
C PRO A 193 -24.95 0.05 -0.18
N HIS A 194 -25.35 1.23 0.28
CA HIS A 194 -24.83 2.54 -0.19
C HIS A 194 -23.29 2.62 -0.13
N GLU A 195 -22.66 1.83 0.76
CA GLU A 195 -21.22 1.74 0.93
C GLU A 195 -20.49 1.05 -0.25
N ALA A 196 -21.14 0.12 -0.97
CA ALA A 196 -20.52 -0.66 -2.03
C ALA A 196 -20.03 0.19 -3.23
N PHE A 197 -20.58 1.39 -3.40
CA PHE A 197 -20.26 2.32 -4.50
C PHE A 197 -19.95 3.73 -3.99
N SER A 198 -19.18 3.83 -2.91
CA SER A 198 -18.82 5.10 -2.26
C SER A 198 -17.37 5.51 -2.53
N MET A 199 -17.11 6.83 -2.48
CA MET A 199 -15.74 7.36 -2.44
C MET A 199 -14.97 6.85 -1.21
N ASP A 200 -15.66 6.57 -0.11
CA ASP A 200 -15.07 6.03 1.11
C ASP A 200 -14.56 4.60 0.90
N ARG A 201 -15.29 3.75 0.17
CA ARG A 201 -14.81 2.43 -0.25
C ARG A 201 -13.53 2.55 -1.05
N LEU A 202 -13.53 3.38 -2.09
CA LEU A 202 -12.36 3.55 -2.96
C LEU A 202 -11.15 4.11 -2.19
N ALA A 203 -11.39 5.04 -1.26
CA ALA A 203 -10.35 5.58 -0.39
C ALA A 203 -9.79 4.53 0.58
N SER A 204 -10.63 3.62 1.10
CA SER A 204 -10.17 2.52 1.96
C SER A 204 -9.32 1.48 1.23
N GLN A 205 -9.56 1.33 -0.08
CA GLN A 205 -8.76 0.47 -0.96
C GLN A 205 -7.45 1.12 -1.40
N LEU A 206 -7.31 2.46 -1.35
CA LEU A 206 -6.14 3.15 -1.86
C LEU A 206 -5.18 3.56 -0.74
N VAL A 207 -3.95 3.04 -0.81
CA VAL A 207 -2.81 3.43 0.01
C VAL A 207 -1.77 4.09 -0.89
N ILE A 208 -1.18 5.20 -0.45
CA ILE A 208 -0.08 5.85 -1.17
C ILE A 208 1.24 5.42 -0.52
N ALA A 209 2.24 5.06 -1.33
CA ALA A 209 3.61 4.85 -0.86
C ALA A 209 4.53 5.91 -1.49
N TYR A 210 5.08 6.79 -0.67
CA TYR A 210 6.06 7.79 -1.11
C TYR A 210 7.45 7.16 -1.22
N GLU A 211 8.00 7.12 -2.42
CA GLU A 211 9.30 6.59 -2.79
C GLU A 211 10.27 7.74 -3.11
N PRO A 212 11.10 8.23 -2.18
CA PRO A 212 12.25 9.07 -2.55
C PRO A 212 13.23 8.23 -3.38
N VAL A 213 13.09 8.22 -4.71
CA VAL A 213 13.79 7.28 -5.60
C VAL A 213 15.31 7.40 -5.48
N TRP A 214 15.80 8.61 -5.21
CA TRP A 214 17.20 8.93 -4.93
C TRP A 214 17.78 8.23 -3.67
N ALA A 215 16.93 7.77 -2.76
CA ALA A 215 17.29 7.05 -1.54
C ALA A 215 17.08 5.53 -1.62
N ILE A 216 16.49 5.01 -2.70
CA ILE A 216 16.20 3.59 -2.86
C ILE A 216 17.46 2.84 -3.30
N GLY A 217 17.87 1.83 -2.52
CA GLY A 217 19.02 0.99 -2.86
C GLY A 217 20.40 1.65 -2.70
N THR A 218 20.45 2.92 -2.28
CA THR A 218 21.71 3.68 -2.13
C THR A 218 22.30 3.65 -0.72
N GLY A 219 21.57 3.08 0.25
CA GLY A 219 21.93 3.13 1.68
C GLY A 219 21.70 4.49 2.33
N LYS A 220 21.37 5.53 1.56
CA LYS A 220 20.91 6.82 2.06
C LYS A 220 19.46 6.70 2.51
N SER A 221 19.05 7.54 3.46
CA SER A 221 17.65 7.65 3.89
C SER A 221 17.29 9.13 4.00
N ALA A 222 16.07 9.47 3.58
CA ALA A 222 15.53 10.81 3.79
C ALA A 222 15.41 11.10 5.28
N LYS A 223 15.61 12.35 5.69
CA LYS A 223 15.41 12.75 7.09
C LYS A 223 13.91 12.68 7.42
N PRO A 224 13.52 12.33 8.66
CA PRO A 224 12.12 12.27 9.04
C PRO A 224 11.33 13.55 8.70
N GLU A 225 11.94 14.71 8.87
CA GLU A 225 11.31 16.01 8.58
C GLU A 225 11.05 16.20 7.08
N GLU A 226 11.95 15.74 6.22
CA GLU A 226 11.76 15.76 4.75
C GLU A 226 10.64 14.79 4.34
N VAL A 227 10.59 13.60 4.96
CA VAL A 227 9.51 12.64 4.74
C VAL A 227 8.18 13.25 5.16
N GLN A 228 8.12 13.87 6.33
CA GLN A 228 6.92 14.54 6.84
C GLN A 228 6.44 15.66 5.92
N GLN A 229 7.34 16.49 5.39
CA GLN A 229 6.97 17.54 4.43
C GLN A 229 6.29 16.97 3.18
N VAL A 230 6.86 15.92 2.59
CA VAL A 230 6.28 15.30 1.39
C VAL A 230 4.97 14.56 1.71
N HIS A 231 4.88 13.89 2.85
CA HIS A 231 3.65 13.22 3.28
C HIS A 231 2.51 14.21 3.53
N ALA A 232 2.79 15.36 4.19
CA ALA A 232 1.82 16.43 4.37
C ALA A 232 1.35 16.98 3.03
N PHE A 233 2.28 17.25 2.10
CA PHE A 233 1.95 17.67 0.74
C PHE A 233 1.04 16.67 0.00
N ILE A 234 1.33 15.37 0.06
CA ILE A 234 0.48 14.32 -0.53
C ILE A 234 -0.91 14.38 0.08
N ARG A 235 -1.03 14.51 1.40
CA ARG A 235 -2.31 14.54 2.10
C ARG A 235 -3.15 15.76 1.72
N ASP A 236 -2.52 16.92 1.62
CA ASP A 236 -3.16 18.16 1.15
C ASP A 236 -3.60 18.03 -0.30
N ARG A 237 -2.75 17.46 -1.16
CA ARG A 237 -3.08 17.26 -2.57
C ARG A 237 -4.26 16.31 -2.77
N LEU A 238 -4.33 15.24 -1.99
CA LEU A 238 -5.48 14.33 -1.95
C LEU A 238 -6.75 15.05 -1.47
N ALA A 239 -6.65 15.86 -0.41
CA ALA A 239 -7.78 16.65 0.09
C ALA A 239 -8.31 17.63 -0.98
N MET A 240 -7.41 18.36 -1.64
CA MET A 240 -7.76 19.27 -2.75
C MET A 240 -8.45 18.55 -3.92
N ALA A 241 -8.10 17.28 -4.16
CA ALA A 241 -8.73 16.45 -5.18
C ALA A 241 -10.06 15.80 -4.72
N GLY A 242 -10.52 16.11 -3.50
CA GLY A 242 -11.77 15.65 -2.92
C GLY A 242 -11.74 14.22 -2.39
N TRP A 243 -10.55 13.69 -2.06
CA TRP A 243 -10.42 12.43 -1.34
C TRP A 243 -10.53 12.66 0.17
N PRO A 244 -11.05 11.69 0.94
CA PRO A 244 -11.04 11.75 2.40
C PRO A 244 -9.63 11.47 2.94
N SER A 245 -8.68 12.35 2.63
CA SER A 245 -7.25 12.13 2.86
C SER A 245 -6.90 11.93 4.33
N ALA A 246 -7.74 12.39 5.26
CA ALA A 246 -7.59 12.15 6.70
C ALA A 246 -7.75 10.68 7.11
N SER A 247 -8.48 9.85 6.35
CA SER A 247 -8.61 8.41 6.61
C SER A 247 -7.64 7.55 5.78
N MET A 248 -7.13 8.09 4.67
CA MET A 248 -6.19 7.41 3.80
C MET A 248 -4.81 7.25 4.45
N ARG A 249 -4.15 6.12 4.15
CA ARG A 249 -2.78 5.82 4.63
C ARG A 249 -1.74 6.27 3.63
N ILE A 250 -0.70 6.93 4.13
CA ILE A 250 0.51 7.29 3.38
C ILE A 250 1.71 6.59 4.01
N LEU A 251 2.32 5.68 3.27
CA LEU A 251 3.48 4.90 3.67
C LEU A 251 4.76 5.57 3.18
N TYR A 252 5.82 5.46 3.97
CA TYR A 252 7.16 5.78 3.50
C TYR A 252 7.80 4.55 2.83
N GLY A 253 8.18 4.67 1.57
CA GLY A 253 8.77 3.60 0.74
C GLY A 253 10.26 3.76 0.47
N GLY A 254 10.95 4.67 1.16
CA GLY A 254 12.40 4.80 1.09
C GLY A 254 13.15 3.73 1.90
N SER A 255 14.44 3.95 2.14
CA SER A 255 15.25 3.04 2.97
C SER A 255 14.79 3.07 4.43
N VAL A 256 14.16 1.98 4.89
CA VAL A 256 13.69 1.77 6.27
C VAL A 256 14.40 0.57 6.89
N ASN A 257 14.85 0.74 8.13
CA ASN A 257 15.43 -0.30 8.97
C ASN A 257 15.11 -0.01 10.45
N ALA A 258 15.48 -0.92 11.36
CA ALA A 258 15.21 -0.78 12.78
C ALA A 258 15.83 0.51 13.40
N ALA A 259 16.94 1.01 12.84
CA ALA A 259 17.63 2.19 13.38
C ALA A 259 16.93 3.51 13.06
N ASN A 260 16.22 3.61 11.92
CA ASN A 260 15.52 4.84 11.54
C ASN A 260 13.99 4.76 11.68
N ALA A 261 13.41 3.56 11.78
CA ALA A 261 11.96 3.36 11.84
C ALA A 261 11.30 4.16 12.97
N GLN A 262 11.91 4.20 14.16
CA GLN A 262 11.33 4.91 15.31
C GLN A 262 11.17 6.41 15.03
N ALA A 263 12.16 7.06 14.41
CA ALA A 263 12.10 8.48 14.10
C ALA A 263 11.12 8.78 12.95
N LEU A 264 10.91 7.84 12.02
CA LEU A 264 9.88 7.98 10.99
C LEU A 264 8.47 7.90 11.59
N PHE A 265 8.24 6.98 12.54
CA PHE A 265 6.92 6.81 13.14
C PHE A 265 6.52 7.92 14.12
N THR A 266 7.41 8.83 14.51
CA THR A 266 7.03 10.06 15.23
C THR A 266 6.46 11.14 14.31
N MET A 267 6.58 10.99 12.98
CA MET A 267 6.04 11.95 12.03
C MET A 267 4.52 11.78 11.88
N PRO A 268 3.70 12.83 12.04
CA PRO A 268 2.24 12.70 12.13
C PRO A 268 1.59 12.08 10.88
N ASP A 269 2.14 12.34 9.69
CA ASP A 269 1.58 11.87 8.41
C ASP A 269 2.22 10.59 7.87
N VAL A 270 3.12 9.96 8.62
CA VAL A 270 3.64 8.62 8.31
C VAL A 270 2.70 7.57 8.92
N ASP A 271 1.94 6.90 8.07
CA ASP A 271 0.93 5.91 8.47
C ASP A 271 1.42 4.45 8.30
N GLY A 272 2.71 4.28 8.05
CA GLY A 272 3.29 2.98 7.76
C GLY A 272 4.51 3.07 6.85
N VAL A 273 4.97 1.90 6.40
CA VAL A 273 6.17 1.77 5.58
C VAL A 273 6.01 0.69 4.52
N LEU A 274 6.63 0.91 3.36
CA LEU A 274 6.84 -0.09 2.33
C LEU A 274 8.33 -0.49 2.33
N VAL A 275 8.62 -1.62 2.97
CA VAL A 275 9.97 -2.08 3.29
C VAL A 275 10.52 -2.96 2.17
N GLY A 276 11.70 -2.60 1.66
CA GLY A 276 12.45 -3.42 0.70
C GLY A 276 13.32 -4.49 1.38
N GLY A 277 14.64 -4.38 1.24
CA GLY A 277 15.59 -5.44 1.67
C GLY A 277 15.49 -5.87 3.13
N ALA A 278 15.08 -4.99 4.06
CA ALA A 278 14.87 -5.38 5.46
C ALA A 278 13.69 -6.36 5.65
N ALA A 279 12.74 -6.42 4.72
CA ALA A 279 11.63 -7.36 4.74
C ALA A 279 12.05 -8.81 4.41
N LEU A 280 13.26 -9.02 3.89
CA LEU A 280 13.81 -10.34 3.54
C LEU A 280 14.36 -11.10 4.76
N LYS A 281 14.31 -10.50 5.96
CA LYS A 281 14.69 -11.12 7.22
C LYS A 281 13.59 -10.86 8.25
N ALA A 282 12.96 -11.92 8.77
CA ALA A 282 11.86 -11.80 9.71
C ALA A 282 12.21 -10.92 10.91
N THR A 283 13.39 -11.12 11.51
CA THR A 283 13.87 -10.32 12.65
C THR A 283 13.90 -8.82 12.38
N ASN A 284 14.39 -8.42 11.20
CA ASN A 284 14.46 -7.01 10.80
C ASN A 284 13.07 -6.44 10.51
N PHE A 285 12.22 -7.22 9.84
CA PHE A 285 10.86 -6.80 9.50
C PHE A 285 9.99 -6.61 10.75
N LEU A 286 10.08 -7.54 11.71
CA LEU A 286 9.40 -7.47 12.99
C LEU A 286 9.89 -6.28 13.84
N ALA A 287 11.20 -6.03 13.88
CA ALA A 287 11.76 -4.88 14.60
C ALA A 287 11.26 -3.52 14.06
N ILE A 288 10.97 -3.43 12.76
CA ILE A 288 10.32 -2.24 12.17
C ILE A 288 8.87 -2.12 12.68
N GLY A 289 8.14 -3.23 12.77
CA GLY A 289 6.82 -3.26 13.41
C GLY A 289 6.86 -2.84 14.88
N GLU A 290 7.84 -3.31 15.65
CA GLU A 290 8.00 -2.89 17.06
C GLU A 290 8.18 -1.36 17.19
N ALA A 291 8.90 -0.73 16.26
CA ALA A 291 9.03 0.72 16.22
C ALA A 291 7.68 1.41 15.94
N ALA A 292 6.82 0.82 15.11
CA ALA A 292 5.47 1.33 14.83
C ALA A 292 4.53 1.19 16.02
N VAL A 293 4.60 0.11 16.79
CA VAL A 293 3.80 -0.08 18.01
C VAL A 293 4.06 1.05 19.01
N ARG A 294 5.31 1.48 19.17
CA ARG A 294 5.68 2.57 20.10
C ARG A 294 4.95 3.89 19.80
N ARG A 295 4.59 4.15 18.54
CA ARG A 295 3.73 5.28 18.13
C ARG A 295 2.32 5.17 18.68
N ILE A 296 1.76 3.95 18.74
CA ILE A 296 0.40 3.71 19.23
C ILE A 296 0.33 3.91 20.75
N ILE A 297 1.41 3.56 21.47
CA ILE A 297 1.45 3.59 22.94
C ILE A 297 1.87 4.97 23.49
N ALA A 298 2.72 5.73 22.78
CA ALA A 298 3.18 7.04 23.21
C ALA A 298 2.46 8.16 22.43
N PRO A 299 1.63 9.00 23.07
CA PRO A 299 1.05 10.16 22.39
C PRO A 299 2.17 11.09 21.91
N LEU A 300 2.05 11.60 20.67
CA LEU A 300 2.98 12.58 20.13
C LEU A 300 3.12 13.77 21.10
N PRO A 301 4.33 14.30 21.33
CA PRO A 301 4.47 15.53 22.09
C PRO A 301 3.62 16.60 21.40
N LYS A 302 2.75 17.26 22.18
CA LYS A 302 1.92 18.37 21.68
C LYS A 302 2.86 19.37 21.00
N GLY A 303 2.65 19.63 19.71
CA GLY A 303 3.43 20.61 18.97
C GLY A 303 3.39 21.95 19.71
N ASN A 304 4.56 22.56 19.89
CA ASN A 304 4.67 23.90 20.44
C ASN A 304 3.88 24.88 19.56
N GLU A 305 2.81 25.46 20.12
CA GLU A 305 2.12 26.65 19.60
C GLU A 305 3.02 27.90 19.77
N ALA A 306 4.19 27.92 19.14
CA ALA A 306 5.16 29.00 19.30
C ALA A 306 5.73 29.46 17.95
N TRP A 307 4.87 29.86 17.01
CA TRP A 307 5.23 30.71 15.87
C TRP A 307 4.03 31.56 15.42
N LEU A 308 3.49 32.38 16.33
CA LEU A 308 2.77 33.61 16.00
C LEU A 308 3.13 34.64 17.07
N GLY A 309 4.23 35.34 16.82
CA GLY A 309 4.68 36.55 17.51
C GLY A 309 5.28 37.49 16.49
#